data_AF-A0A9E4QJD0-F1
#
_entry.id   AF-A0A9E4QJD0-F1
#
_cell.length_a   1.000
_cell.length_b   1.000
_cell.length_c   1.000
_cell.angle_alpha   90.00
_cell.angle_beta   90.00
_cell.angle_gamma   90.00
#
_symmetry.space_group_name_H-M   'P 1'
#
loop_
_entity.id
_entity.type
_entity.pdbx_description
1 polymer ?
#
loop_
_entity_poly.entity_id
_entity_poly.type
_entity_poly.pdbx_seq_one_letter_code
_entity_poly.pdbx_strand_id
1 'polypeptide(L)' 'QIPNLTPWPSRANFILCQVPDGRGEEIFEGLCSRGIFLRYWANGRLKNFIRTSIGLPHETDAVVEAFTELCA' A
#
# COMPACT_ATOMS: atom_id res chain seq x y z
N GLN A 1 -6.18 -12.48 -4.29
CA GLN A 1 -6.63 -11.17 -3.75
C GLN A 1 -5.99 -10.98 -2.38
N ILE A 2 -5.64 -9.74 -2.02
CA ILE A 2 -5.03 -9.41 -0.72
C ILE A 2 -6.16 -9.14 0.29
N PRO A 3 -6.18 -9.78 1.47
CA PRO A 3 -7.18 -9.51 2.50
C PRO A 3 -7.17 -8.04 2.95
N ASN A 4 -8.36 -7.49 3.20
CA ASN A 4 -8.57 -6.14 3.75
C ASN A 4 -7.87 -4.97 3.02
N LEU A 5 -7.40 -5.19 1.79
CA LEU A 5 -6.81 -4.18 0.92
C LEU A 5 -7.72 -3.95 -0.29
N THR A 6 -8.16 -2.72 -0.49
CA THR A 6 -9.00 -2.34 -1.63
C THR A 6 -8.19 -1.54 -2.66
N PRO A 7 -7.76 -2.14 -3.77
CA PRO A 7 -7.12 -1.41 -4.87
C PRO A 7 -8.16 -0.66 -5.71
N TRP A 8 -7.88 0.59 -6.04
CA TRP A 8 -8.73 1.41 -6.91
C TRP A 8 -8.31 1.28 -8.37
N PRO A 9 -9.26 1.26 -9.34
CA PRO A 9 -8.94 1.22 -10.76
C PRO A 9 -8.01 2.37 -11.15
N SER A 10 -6.92 2.05 -11.85
CA SER A 10 -5.95 3.03 -12.31
C SER A 10 -5.74 2.94 -13.82
N ARG A 11 -5.46 4.08 -14.44
CA ARG A 11 -5.01 4.22 -15.84
C ARG A 11 -3.64 4.91 -15.92
N ALA A 12 -2.86 4.83 -14.85
CA ALA A 12 -1.54 5.45 -14.71
C ALA A 12 -0.50 4.42 -14.23
N ASN A 13 0.73 4.85 -13.99
CA ASN A 13 1.84 4.02 -13.49
C ASN A 13 1.84 3.83 -11.96
N PHE A 14 0.66 3.91 -11.33
CA PHE A 14 0.49 3.67 -9.90
C PHE A 14 -0.91 3.15 -9.60
N ILE A 15 -1.08 2.50 -8.45
CA ILE A 15 -2.38 2.07 -7.92
C ILE A 15 -2.59 2.75 -6.57
N LEU A 16 -3.79 3.27 -6.34
CA LEU A 16 -4.18 3.75 -5.01
C LEU A 16 -4.80 2.59 -4.26
N CYS A 17 -4.19 2.19 -3.14
CA CYS A 17 -4.67 1.11 -2.29
C CYS A 17 -5.24 1.70 -1.01
N GLN A 18 -6.49 1.38 -0.70
CA GLN A 18 -7.11 1.66 0.58
C GLN A 18 -6.82 0.50 1.53
N VAL A 19 -6.23 0.81 2.67
CA VAL A 19 -5.96 -0.13 3.76
C VAL A 19 -7.08 -0.06 4.81
N PRO A 20 -7.12 -0.96 5.81
CA PRO A 20 -8.13 -0.92 6.85
C PRO A 20 -8.16 0.43 7.59
N ASP A 21 -9.35 0.83 8.03
CA ASP A 21 -9.55 2.12 8.66
C ASP A 21 -8.69 2.27 9.93
N GLY A 22 -7.92 3.36 10.01
CA GLY A 22 -7.04 3.65 11.15
C GLY A 22 -5.68 2.97 11.11
N ARG A 23 -5.41 2.09 10.13
CA ARG A 23 -4.14 1.36 10.00
C ARG A 23 -3.17 1.95 8.96
N GLY A 24 -3.50 3.11 8.38
CA GLY A 24 -2.68 3.74 7.33
C GLY A 24 -1.22 3.96 7.70
N GLU A 25 -0.98 4.58 8.85
CA GLU A 25 0.36 4.89 9.34
C GLU A 25 1.11 3.61 9.72
N GLU A 26 0.49 2.73 10.52
CA GLU A 26 1.03 1.42 10.92
C GLU A 26 1.50 0.60 9.71
N ILE A 27 0.66 0.47 8.67
CA ILE A 27 0.98 -0.32 7.48
C ILE A 27 2.09 0.37 6.67
N PHE A 28 2.07 1.69 6.56
CA PHE A 28 3.12 2.43 5.87
C PHE A 28 4.48 2.29 6.56
N GLU A 29 4.52 2.39 7.89
CA GLU A 29 5.73 2.14 8.68
C GLU A 29 6.21 0.69 8.55
N GLY A 30 5.28 -0.27 8.55
CA GLY A 30 5.56 -1.68 8.30
C GLY A 30 6.20 -1.92 6.93
N LEU A 31 5.73 -1.26 5.87
CA LEU A 31 6.34 -1.30 4.55
C LEU A 31 7.76 -0.68 4.56
N CYS A 32 7.92 0.48 5.19
CA CYS A 32 9.22 1.15 5.32
C CYS A 32 10.24 0.26 6.05
N SER A 33 9.82 -0.45 7.09
CA SER A 33 10.69 -1.37 7.86
C SER A 33 11.24 -2.52 7.02
N ARG A 34 10.54 -2.86 5.93
CA ARG A 34 10.93 -3.88 4.94
C ARG A 34 11.71 -3.30 3.75
N GLY A 35 12.06 -2.02 3.79
CA GLY A 35 12.74 -1.32 2.69
C GLY A 35 11.81 -0.92 1.53
N ILE A 36 10.49 -0.98 1.72
CA ILE A 36 9.50 -0.66 0.69
C ILE A 36 8.96 0.76 0.93
N PHE A 37 9.43 1.73 0.14
CA PHE A 37 9.06 3.13 0.28
C PHE A 37 7.99 3.53 -0.73
N LEU A 38 6.73 3.55 -0.29
CA LEU A 38 5.58 4.00 -1.08
C LEU A 38 5.17 5.44 -0.70
N ARG A 39 4.08 5.94 -1.30
CA ARG A 39 3.54 7.26 -0.95
C ARG A 39 2.36 7.12 0.01
N TYR A 40 2.50 7.68 1.21
CA TYR A 40 1.47 7.78 2.24
C TYR A 40 1.14 9.25 2.58
N TRP A 41 -0.06 9.50 3.09
CA TRP A 41 -0.51 10.80 3.60
C TRP A 41 -1.16 10.61 4.97
N ALA A 42 -0.57 11.21 6.02
CA ALA A 42 -1.02 11.01 7.40
C ALA A 42 -2.32 11.75 7.77
N ASN A 43 -2.88 12.59 6.89
CA ASN A 43 -3.99 13.48 7.25
C ASN A 43 -5.13 13.50 6.22
N GLY A 44 -6.31 13.91 6.72
CA GLY A 44 -7.50 14.13 5.91
C GLY A 44 -8.09 12.85 5.31
N ARG A 45 -8.66 12.98 4.11
CA ARG A 45 -9.40 11.90 3.42
C ARG A 45 -8.49 10.75 2.95
N LEU A 46 -7.17 10.96 2.90
CA LEU A 46 -6.19 10.00 2.41
C LEU A 46 -5.47 9.22 3.51
N LYS A 47 -5.84 9.41 4.78
CA LYS A 47 -5.18 8.79 5.94
C LYS A 47 -5.17 7.25 5.94
N ASN A 48 -6.07 6.61 5.18
CA ASN A 48 -6.18 5.16 5.03
C ASN A 48 -5.76 4.72 3.62
N PHE A 49 -5.00 5.53 2.89
CA PHE A 49 -4.61 5.25 1.52
C PHE A 49 -3.09 5.28 1.35
N ILE A 50 -2.58 4.30 0.62
CA ILE A 50 -1.19 4.20 0.20
C ILE A 50 -1.18 4.12 -1.32
N ARG A 51 -0.41 4.99 -1.97
CA ARG A 51 -0.22 4.98 -3.42
C ARG A 51 1.04 4.21 -3.77
N THR A 52 0.85 3.10 -4.48
CA THR A 52 1.90 2.20 -4.95
C THR A 52 2.27 2.53 -6.38
N SER A 53 3.51 2.98 -6.63
CA SER A 53 4.03 3.09 -8.00
C SER A 53 4.33 1.69 -8.54
N ILE A 54 4.12 1.47 -9.84
CA ILE A 54 4.44 0.19 -10.48
C ILE A 54 5.90 0.21 -10.94
N GLY A 55 6.70 -0.71 -10.40
CA GLY A 55 8.12 -0.88 -10.71
C GLY A 55 8.38 -2.14 -11.53
N LEU A 56 9.53 -2.78 -11.31
CA LEU A 56 9.87 -4.07 -11.87
C LEU A 56 8.96 -5.17 -11.29
N PRO A 57 8.82 -6.32 -11.98
CA PRO A 57 7.98 -7.43 -11.52
C PRO A 57 8.31 -7.87 -10.09
N HIS A 58 9.59 -8.10 -9.78
CA HIS A 58 10.02 -8.55 -8.45
C HIS A 58 9.79 -7.49 -7.34
N GLU A 59 9.86 -6.20 -7.67
CA GLU A 59 9.52 -5.12 -6.73
C GLU A 59 8.02 -5.12 -6.43
N THR A 60 7.21 -5.35 -7.46
CA THR A 60 5.75 -5.44 -7.32
C THR A 60 5.35 -6.68 -6.52
N ASP A 61 6.01 -7.82 -6.74
CA ASP A 61 5.80 -9.05 -5.98
C ASP A 61 6.11 -8.83 -4.48
N ALA A 62 7.23 -8.18 -4.17
CA ALA A 62 7.59 -7.84 -2.78
C ALA A 62 6.56 -6.92 -2.12
N VAL A 63 5.99 -5.96 -2.86
CA VAL A 63 4.92 -5.09 -2.36
C VAL A 63 3.65 -5.89 -2.08
N VAL A 64 3.28 -6.82 -2.96
CA VAL A 64 2.10 -7.68 -2.81
C VAL A 64 2.23 -8.60 -1.59
N GLU A 65 3.40 -9.20 -1.39
CA GLU A 65 3.71 -10.03 -0.23
C GLU A 65 3.63 -9.20 1.06
N ALA A 66 4.26 -8.03 1.10
CA ALA A 66 4.24 -7.16 2.26
C ALA A 66 2.81 -6.70 2.63
N PHE A 67 1.99 -6.32 1.64
CA PHE A 67 0.59 -6.00 1.91
C PHE A 67 -0.22 -7.21 2.40
N THR A 68 0.08 -8.42 1.92
CA THR A 68 -0.60 -9.65 2.36
C THR A 68 -0.35 -9.93 3.84
N GLU A 69 0.85 -9.67 4.33
CA GLU A 69 1.19 -9.86 5.73
C GLU A 69 0.68 -8.72 6.63
N LEU A 70 0.77 -7.47 6.16
CA LEU A 70 0.42 -6.30 6.98
C LEU A 70 -1.10 -6.06 7.05
N CYS A 71 -1.84 -6.41 5.99
CA CYS A 71 -3.29 -6.22 5.91
C CYS A 71 -4.11 -7.48 6.28
N ALA A 72 -3.45 -8.56 6.72
CA ALA A 72 -4.13 -9.75 7.23
C ALA A 72 -5.19 -9.42 8.30
#